data_AF-A0A941CXX9-F1
#
_entry.id   AF-A0A941CXX9-F1
#
_cell.length_a   1.000
_cell.length_b   1.000
_cell.length_c   1.000
_cell.angle_alpha   90.00
_cell.angle_beta   90.00
_cell.angle_gamma   90.00
#
_symmetry.space_group_name_H-M   'P 1'
#
loop_
_entity.id
_entity.type
_entity.pdbx_description
1 polymer ?
#
loop_
_entity_poly.entity_id
_entity_poly.type
_entity_poly.pdbx_seq_one_letter_code
_entity_poly.pdbx_strand_id
1 'polypeptide(L)' 'MSKSYVVVTYDVCEHNDLYEDMNEYILDSSAGMEEQVKGFAEQDIAPLVKVYETASSDFGELTLYKEYKFKEFECDCEQ' A
#
# COMPACT_ATOMS: atom_id res chain seq x y z
N MET A 1 21.86 8.09 -6.56
CA MET A 1 20.92 7.95 -5.45
C MET A 1 19.89 6.92 -5.86
N SER A 2 19.92 5.74 -5.24
CA SER A 2 18.91 4.71 -5.50
C SER A 2 17.65 5.12 -4.76
N LYS A 3 16.55 5.36 -5.50
CA LYS A 3 15.25 5.59 -4.87
C LYS A 3 14.75 4.27 -4.30
N SER A 4 14.33 4.28 -3.04
CA SER A 4 13.65 3.15 -2.43
C SER A 4 12.16 3.44 -2.36
N TYR A 5 11.35 2.40 -2.51
CA TYR A 5 9.91 2.50 -2.43
C TYR A 5 9.40 1.62 -1.29
N VAL A 6 8.58 2.22 -0.44
CA VAL A 6 7.87 1.55 0.65
C VAL A 6 6.41 1.44 0.24
N VAL A 7 5.83 0.27 0.37
CA VAL A 7 4.41 0.01 0.14
C VAL A 7 3.76 -0.15 1.49
N VAL A 8 2.66 0.55 1.72
CA VAL A 8 1.85 0.42 2.92
C VAL A 8 0.45 -0.02 2.51
N THR A 9 -0.01 -1.13 3.07
CA THR A 9 -1.37 -1.64 2.90
C THR A 9 -2.28 -1.01 3.97
N TYR A 10 -3.52 -0.68 3.61
CA TYR A 10 -4.49 -0.06 4.49
C TYR A 10 -5.80 -0.83 4.46
N ASP A 11 -6.34 -1.06 5.66
CA ASP A 11 -7.74 -1.42 5.83
C ASP A 11 -8.57 -0.14 5.80
N VAL A 12 -9.55 -0.10 4.90
CA VAL A 12 -10.42 1.05 4.71
C VAL A 12 -11.86 0.57 4.65
N CYS A 13 -12.66 1.02 5.61
CA CYS A 13 -14.08 0.74 5.66
C CYS A 13 -14.85 2.05 5.88
N GLU A 14 -15.48 2.56 4.83
CA GLU A 14 -16.28 3.81 4.89
C GLU A 14 -17.45 3.70 5.89
N HIS A 15 -18.00 2.49 6.08
CA HIS A 15 -19.11 2.27 7.01
C HIS A 15 -18.73 2.41 8.48
N ASN A 16 -17.50 2.04 8.83
CA ASN A 16 -17.00 2.07 10.20
C ASN A 16 -16.09 3.28 10.46
N ASP A 17 -15.95 4.20 9.49
CA ASP A 17 -14.97 5.29 9.50
C ASP A 17 -13.54 4.77 9.78
N LEU A 18 -13.24 3.57 9.26
CA LEU A 18 -11.97 2.87 9.51
C LEU A 18 -10.96 3.25 8.43
N TYR A 19 -9.79 3.68 8.87
CA TYR A 19 -8.62 3.90 8.02
C TYR A 19 -7.37 3.55 8.84
N GLU A 20 -6.91 2.30 8.72
CA GLU A 20 -5.80 1.77 9.51
C GLU A 20 -4.68 1.24 8.62
N ASP A 21 -3.43 1.53 8.99
CA ASP A 21 -2.25 0.92 8.39
C ASP A 21 -2.13 -0.55 8.83
N MET A 22 -1.90 -1.44 7.87
CA MET A 22 -1.80 -2.88 8.13
C MET A 22 -0.34 -3.32 8.16
N ASN A 23 0.32 -3.32 7.00
CA ASN A 23 1.70 -3.77 6.85
C ASN A 23 2.50 -2.86 5.94
N GLU A 24 3.82 -2.91 6.12
CA GLU A 24 4.80 -2.21 5.28
C GLU A 24 5.69 -3.21 4.53
N TYR A 25 5.90 -2.96 3.25
CA TYR A 25 6.75 -3.77 2.36
C TYR A 25 7.75 -2.88 1.61
N ILE A 26 8.91 -3.44 1.28
CA ILE A 26 9.87 -2.79 0.38
C ILE A 26 9.71 -3.37 -1.02
N LEU A 27 9.59 -2.51 -2.03
CA LEU A 27 9.52 -3.00 -3.41
C LEU A 27 10.85 -3.60 -3.85
N ASP A 28 10.74 -4.68 -4.61
CA ASP A 28 11.89 -5.31 -5.23
C ASP A 28 12.13 -4.64 -6.59
N SER A 29 13.27 -3.98 -6.72
CA SER A 29 13.65 -3.30 -7.98
C SER A 29 13.76 -4.24 -9.20
N SER A 30 13.83 -5.55 -9.00
CA SER A 30 13.89 -6.57 -10.05
C SER A 30 12.52 -7.04 -10.53
N ALA A 31 11.45 -6.72 -9.81
CA ALA A 31 10.07 -7.10 -10.14
C ALA A 31 9.22 -5.87 -10.53
N GLY A 32 8.08 -6.12 -11.18
CA GLY A 32 7.14 -5.07 -11.55
C GLY A 32 6.38 -4.55 -10.32
N MET A 33 6.44 -3.24 -10.07
CA MET A 33 5.73 -2.60 -8.95
C MET A 33 4.25 -2.98 -8.89
N GLU A 34 3.54 -2.99 -10.01
CA GLU A 34 2.10 -3.26 -10.03
C GLU A 34 1.76 -4.71 -9.66
N GLU A 35 2.60 -5.66 -10.07
CA GLU A 35 2.44 -7.08 -9.71
C GLU A 35 2.66 -7.28 -8.21
N GLN A 36 3.71 -6.66 -7.66
CA GLN A 36 4.00 -6.72 -6.23
C GLN A 36 2.91 -6.06 -5.39
N VAL A 37 2.48 -4.84 -5.75
CA VAL A 37 1.42 -4.11 -5.05
C VAL A 37 0.11 -4.90 -5.05
N LYS A 38 -0.25 -5.52 -6.18
CA LYS A 38 -1.43 -6.37 -6.24
C LYS A 38 -1.27 -7.60 -5.32
N GLY A 39 -0.09 -8.22 -5.32
CA GLY A 39 0.20 -9.36 -4.44
C GLY A 39 0.09 -9.01 -2.96
N PHE A 40 0.58 -7.82 -2.55
CA PHE A 40 0.44 -7.34 -1.17
C PHE A 40 -1.02 -7.04 -0.81
N ALA A 41 -1.76 -6.40 -1.72
CA ALA A 41 -3.19 -6.14 -1.52
C ALA A 41 -3.99 -7.44 -1.33
N GLU A 42 -3.71 -8.46 -2.13
CA GLU A 42 -4.37 -9.78 -2.03
C GLU A 42 -3.96 -10.55 -0.77
N GLN A 43 -2.69 -10.45 -0.36
CA GLN A 43 -2.21 -11.11 0.85
C GLN A 43 -2.84 -10.51 2.12
N ASP A 44 -2.95 -9.20 2.16
CA ASP A 44 -3.43 -8.47 3.34
C ASP A 44 -4.95 -8.23 3.31
N ILE A 45 -5.62 -8.53 2.19
CA ILE A 45 -7.01 -8.17 1.94
C ILE A 45 -7.18 -6.66 2.14
N ALA A 46 -6.29 -5.88 1.52
CA ALA A 46 -6.22 -4.44 1.71
C ALA A 46 -6.91 -3.70 0.55
N PRO A 47 -8.03 -3.00 0.79
CA PRO A 47 -8.72 -2.22 -0.24
C PRO A 47 -7.91 -1.03 -0.76
N LEU A 48 -6.91 -0.59 0.01
CA LEU A 48 -6.08 0.55 -0.34
C LEU A 48 -4.62 0.22 -0.11
N VAL A 49 -3.79 0.56 -1.09
CA VAL A 49 -2.34 0.43 -0.99
C VAL A 49 -1.68 1.72 -1.43
N LYS A 50 -0.80 2.27 -0.60
CA LYS A 50 -0.01 3.47 -0.93
C LYS A 50 1.44 3.11 -1.08
N VAL A 51 2.05 3.64 -2.12
CA VAL A 51 3.48 3.53 -2.38
C VAL A 51 4.11 4.88 -2.10
N TYR A 52 5.09 4.88 -1.21
CA TYR A 52 5.89 6.02 -0.84
C TYR A 52 7.28 5.90 -1.44
N GLU A 53 7.82 6.98 -1.97
CA GLU A 53 9.24 7.07 -2.31
C GLU A 53 10.02 7.73 -1.17
N THR A 54 11.21 7.21 -0.89
CA THR A 54 12.19 7.86 -0.02
C THR A 54 13.49 8.12 -0.81
N ALA A 55 14.00 9.35 -0.68
CA ALA A 55 15.26 9.78 -1.26
C ALA A 55 16.47 9.50 -0.36
N SER A 56 16.24 9.21 0.92
CA SER A 56 17.26 8.98 1.94
C SER A 56 17.12 7.61 2.59
N SER A 57 18.26 7.04 2.99
CA SER A 57 18.32 5.86 3.85
C SER A 57 17.68 6.12 5.23
N ASP A 58 17.57 7.39 5.61
CA ASP A 58 16.74 7.86 6.71
C ASP A 58 15.30 8.00 6.24
N PHE A 59 14.40 7.24 6.86
CA PHE A 59 12.94 7.20 6.60
C PHE A 59 12.20 8.52 6.93
N GLY A 60 12.91 9.66 7.03
CA GLY A 60 12.37 10.92 7.54
C GLY A 60 11.40 11.65 6.60
N GLU A 61 11.53 11.49 5.28
CA GLU A 61 10.65 12.12 4.29
C GLU A 61 10.12 11.09 3.29
N LEU A 62 9.01 10.44 3.67
CA LEU A 62 8.24 9.59 2.76
C LEU A 62 7.30 10.47 1.91
N THR A 63 7.54 10.50 0.60
CA THR A 63 6.67 11.20 -0.34
C THR A 63 5.70 10.20 -0.96
N LEU A 64 4.39 10.45 -0.89
CA LEU A 64 3.41 9.60 -1.57
C LEU A 64 3.68 9.63 -3.08
N TYR A 65 4.06 8.48 -3.62
CA TYR A 65 4.38 8.31 -5.03
C TYR A 65 3.15 7.87 -5.83
N LYS A 66 2.43 6.85 -5.36
CA LYS A 66 1.24 6.31 -6.04
C LYS A 66 0.27 5.68 -5.04
N GLU A 67 -1.01 5.73 -5.36
CA GLU A 67 -2.09 5.09 -4.61
C GLU A 67 -2.80 4.08 -5.52
N TYR A 68 -3.14 2.92 -4.96
CA TYR A 68 -3.87 1.85 -5.63
C TYR A 68 -5.09 1.50 -4.79
N LYS A 69 -6.26 1.46 -5.44
CA LYS A 69 -7.52 1.07 -4.81
C LYS A 69 -8.00 -0.23 -5.41
N PHE A 70 -8.35 -1.18 -4.55
CA PHE A 70 -8.77 -2.52 -4.88
C PHE A 70 -10.16 -2.76 -4.31
N LYS A 71 -11.18 -2.48 -5.13
CA LYS A 71 -12.59 -2.65 -4.73
C LYS A 71 -12.95 -4.08 -4.36
N GLU A 72 -12.23 -5.05 -4.91
CA GLU A 72 -12.42 -6.47 -4.60
C GLU A 72 -12.03 -6.84 -3.17
N PHE A 73 -11.26 -5.98 -2.47
CA PHE A 73 -10.90 -6.15 -1.07
C PHE A 73 -11.59 -5.13 -0.16
N GLU A 74 -12.47 -4.27 -0.70
CA GLU A 74 -13.32 -3.43 0.14
C GLU A 74 -14.28 -4.33 0.93
N CYS A 75 -14.54 -3.99 2.19
CA CYS A 75 -15.56 -4.71 2.97
C CYS A 75 -16.87 -4.67 2.19
N ASP A 76 -17.29 -5.83 1.66
CA ASP A 76 -18.66 -6.05 1.22
C ASP A 76 -19.49 -6.25 2.49
N CYS A 77 -19.65 -5.15 3.21
CA CYS A 77 -20.46 -5.07 4.40
C CYS A 77 -21.95 -5.07 3.94
N GLU A 78 -22.38 -6.14 3.26
CA GLU A 78 -23.79 -6.49 3.13
C GLU A 78 -24.33 -6.68 4.54
N GLN A 79 -25.18 -5.75 4.97
CA GLN A 79 -25.80 -5.70 6.29
C GLN A 79 -26.58 -6.97 6.65
#